data_AF-A0ABD3UAH5-F1
#
_entry.id   AF-A0ABD3UAH5-F1
#
_cell.length_a   1.000
_cell.length_b   1.000
_cell.length_c   1.000
_cell.angle_alpha   90.00
_cell.angle_beta   90.00
_cell.angle_gamma   90.00
#
_symmetry.space_group_name_H-M   'P 1'
#
loop_
_entity.id
_entity.type
_entity.pdbx_description
1 polymer ?
#
loop_
_entity_poly.entity_id
_entity_poly.type
_entity_poly.pdbx_seq_one_letter_code
_entity_poly.pdbx_strand_id
1 'polypeptide(L)'
;MLLPSSLDSEYILIDIPSNKYGRDPYVEGVVECGKPGKYMHLTPELLLKEDAEKAYGPLAHMFIHEWGHLRWGLFDEYKRTTNNLNPYFYYDMNTEQYEPVLCSKNIKGQALKNCDKNKPCDVTNTRIPLPDECRFCPVGDQTTPVSLMGHSYIASIKHFCENDNDTAEEYRHIITVPSDQNINCHHKSTWEVIREHADFQGRNYAVAESTDTTPIFNIAYSGPKVRALVLDVSGSMEITIASSGVCTLKCSLVYSYNSSERSYFGGRIIEIFYTFSIPICVSR
;
A
#
# COMPACT_ATOMS: atom_id res chain seq x y z
N MET A 1 -12.70 -7.88 20.71
CA MET A 1 -11.41 -8.06 21.42
C MET A 1 -10.60 -6.80 21.18
N LEU A 2 -10.23 -6.10 22.26
CA LEU A 2 -9.62 -4.77 22.21
C LEU A 2 -8.20 -4.86 21.61
N LEU A 3 -7.86 -3.91 20.73
CA LEU A 3 -6.49 -3.68 20.25
C LEU A 3 -5.56 -3.52 21.47
N PRO A 4 -4.34 -4.10 21.47
CA PRO A 4 -3.40 -3.84 22.55
C PRO A 4 -3.12 -2.35 22.63
N SER A 5 -3.47 -1.75 23.75
CA SER A 5 -3.37 -0.31 24.04
C SER A 5 -1.93 0.19 24.23
N SER A 6 -0.92 -0.55 23.75
CA SER A 6 0.50 -0.35 24.07
C SER A 6 1.45 -0.62 22.90
N LEU A 7 0.97 -0.61 21.66
CA LEU A 7 1.88 -0.43 20.52
C LEU A 7 2.24 1.06 20.46
N ASP A 8 3.34 1.41 21.13
CA ASP A 8 3.90 2.77 21.18
C ASP A 8 4.59 3.20 19.86
N SER A 9 4.55 2.36 18.82
CA SER A 9 5.20 2.57 17.52
C SER A 9 4.24 2.33 16.35
N GLU A 10 4.52 2.92 15.18
CA GLU A 10 3.76 2.66 13.96
C GLU A 10 3.80 1.16 13.61
N TYR A 11 2.68 0.59 13.21
CA TYR A 11 2.59 -0.84 12.85
C TYR A 11 1.73 -1.07 11.62
N ILE A 12 1.93 -2.23 10.99
CA ILE A 12 1.13 -2.72 9.88
C ILE A 12 0.16 -3.78 10.43
N LEU A 13 -1.12 -3.56 10.23
CA LEU A 13 -2.20 -4.47 10.57
C LEU A 13 -2.62 -5.25 9.32
N ILE A 14 -2.50 -6.57 9.40
CA ILE A 14 -3.09 -7.49 8.41
C ILE A 14 -4.37 -8.07 9.01
N ASP A 15 -5.52 -7.62 8.51
CA ASP A 15 -6.84 -8.02 9.00
C ASP A 15 -7.85 -8.14 7.83
N ILE A 16 -9.03 -8.67 8.13
CA ILE A 16 -10.15 -8.75 7.20
C ILE A 16 -10.57 -7.36 6.70
N PRO A 17 -11.27 -7.27 5.55
CA PRO A 17 -11.73 -6.00 5.00
C PRO A 17 -12.44 -5.12 6.04
N SER A 18 -12.08 -3.83 6.06
CA SER A 18 -12.67 -2.88 7.01
C SER A 18 -14.07 -2.45 6.57
N ASN A 19 -14.94 -2.10 7.51
CA ASN A 19 -16.29 -1.62 7.17
C ASN A 19 -16.27 -0.30 6.39
N LYS A 20 -15.24 0.54 6.57
CA LYS A 20 -15.15 1.89 5.98
C LYS A 20 -14.43 1.90 4.63
N TYR A 21 -13.34 1.16 4.51
CA TYR A 21 -12.48 1.16 3.33
C TYR A 21 -12.51 -0.17 2.57
N GLY A 22 -13.29 -1.15 3.03
CA GLY A 22 -13.39 -2.46 2.38
C GLY A 22 -12.03 -3.13 2.29
N ARG A 23 -11.63 -3.50 1.07
CA ARG A 23 -10.36 -4.17 0.76
C ARG A 23 -9.20 -3.22 0.51
N ASP A 24 -9.48 -1.93 0.38
CA ASP A 24 -8.48 -0.95 0.02
C ASP A 24 -7.48 -0.78 1.17
N PRO A 25 -6.18 -0.67 0.87
CA PRO A 25 -5.19 -0.32 1.86
C PRO A 25 -5.45 1.11 2.36
N TYR A 26 -5.11 1.37 3.62
CA TYR A 26 -5.20 2.72 4.19
C TYR A 26 -4.31 2.88 5.41
N VAL A 27 -3.96 4.13 5.72
CA VAL A 27 -3.39 4.53 7.00
C VAL A 27 -4.42 5.27 7.86
N GLU A 28 -4.52 4.88 9.11
CA GLU A 28 -5.34 5.57 10.12
C GLU A 28 -4.51 6.59 10.90
N GLY A 29 -5.11 7.74 11.24
CA GLY A 29 -4.52 8.68 12.18
C GLY A 29 -3.45 9.62 11.62
N VAL A 30 -3.39 9.83 10.31
CA VAL A 30 -2.60 10.93 9.72
C VAL A 30 -3.37 12.24 9.96
N VAL A 31 -2.83 13.12 10.78
CA VAL A 31 -3.49 14.38 11.18
C VAL A 31 -2.64 15.61 10.87
N GLU A 32 -1.32 15.50 11.01
CA GLU A 32 -0.39 16.62 10.87
C GLU A 32 0.71 16.26 9.87
N CYS A 33 1.08 17.23 9.04
CA CYS A 33 2.17 17.05 8.09
C CYS A 33 3.48 16.69 8.78
N GLY A 34 4.19 15.70 8.26
CA GLY A 34 5.48 15.28 8.82
C GLY A 34 5.36 14.43 10.10
N LYS A 35 4.14 14.12 10.56
CA LYS A 35 3.89 13.27 11.74
C LYS A 35 3.41 11.90 11.33
N PRO A 36 3.94 10.82 11.94
CA PRO A 36 3.53 9.48 11.59
C PRO A 36 2.04 9.24 11.87
N GLY A 37 1.42 8.44 11.01
CA GLY A 37 0.12 7.85 11.26
C GLY A 37 0.17 6.78 12.35
N LYS A 38 -1.00 6.28 12.73
CA LYS A 38 -1.15 5.30 13.81
C LYS A 38 -0.81 3.88 13.35
N TYR A 39 -1.44 3.43 12.26
CA TYR A 39 -1.19 2.13 11.65
C TYR A 39 -1.62 2.12 10.19
N MET A 40 -0.95 1.28 9.40
CA MET A 40 -1.36 0.91 8.05
C MET A 40 -2.16 -0.38 8.11
N HIS A 41 -3.31 -0.42 7.44
CA HIS A 41 -4.12 -1.63 7.32
C HIS A 41 -3.99 -2.21 5.91
N LEU A 42 -3.62 -3.47 5.84
CA LEU A 42 -3.56 -4.26 4.61
C LEU A 42 -4.46 -5.50 4.76
N THR A 43 -5.00 -5.99 3.65
CA THR A 43 -5.78 -7.24 3.64
C THR A 43 -4.91 -8.41 3.22
N PRO A 44 -5.16 -9.64 3.72
CA PRO A 44 -4.47 -10.83 3.24
C PRO A 44 -4.58 -10.99 1.72
N GLU A 45 -5.73 -10.67 1.12
CA GLU A 45 -5.94 -10.78 -0.31
C GLU A 45 -5.02 -9.86 -1.12
N LEU A 46 -4.75 -8.65 -0.62
CA LEU A 46 -3.83 -7.71 -1.25
C LEU A 46 -2.40 -8.27 -1.35
N LEU A 47 -1.99 -9.06 -0.36
CA LEU A 47 -0.63 -9.61 -0.26
C LEU A 47 -0.47 -10.97 -0.94
N LEU A 48 -1.56 -11.74 -1.02
CA LEU A 48 -1.51 -13.15 -1.44
C LEU A 48 -2.04 -13.38 -2.86
N LYS A 49 -2.90 -12.51 -3.39
CA LYS A 49 -3.51 -12.72 -4.70
C LYS A 49 -2.64 -12.16 -5.81
N GLU A 50 -2.39 -12.99 -6.82
CA GLU A 50 -1.64 -12.62 -8.02
C GLU A 50 -2.28 -11.47 -8.82
N ASP A 51 -3.59 -11.26 -8.69
CA ASP A 51 -4.31 -10.22 -9.43
C ASP A 51 -4.44 -8.89 -8.69
N ALA A 52 -3.86 -8.75 -7.49
CA ALA A 52 -3.88 -7.52 -6.72
C ALA A 52 -3.28 -6.32 -7.50
N GLU A 53 -2.24 -6.58 -8.30
CA GLU A 53 -1.61 -5.55 -9.14
C GLU A 53 -2.54 -4.98 -10.21
N LYS A 54 -3.58 -5.72 -10.62
CA LYS A 54 -4.57 -5.19 -11.57
C LYS A 54 -5.43 -4.08 -10.96
N ALA A 55 -5.63 -4.13 -9.64
CA ALA A 55 -6.43 -3.16 -8.92
C ALA A 55 -5.59 -1.96 -8.43
N TYR A 56 -4.37 -2.22 -7.94
CA TYR A 56 -3.57 -1.20 -7.25
C TYR A 56 -2.31 -0.77 -8.02
N GLY A 57 -2.06 -1.35 -9.20
CA GLY A 57 -0.77 -1.21 -9.90
C GLY A 57 0.35 -1.96 -9.18
N PRO A 58 1.63 -1.61 -9.42
CA PRO A 58 2.75 -2.29 -8.78
C PRO A 58 2.62 -2.25 -7.25
N LEU A 59 2.60 -3.41 -6.59
CA LEU A 59 2.36 -3.46 -5.14
C LEU A 59 3.41 -2.69 -4.34
N ALA A 60 4.65 -2.62 -4.84
CA ALA A 60 5.70 -1.80 -4.26
C ALA A 60 5.33 -0.31 -4.22
N HIS A 61 4.69 0.22 -5.27
CA HIS A 61 4.29 1.63 -5.32
C HIS A 61 3.15 1.90 -4.32
N MET A 62 2.15 1.02 -4.29
CA MET A 62 1.06 1.10 -3.31
C MET A 62 1.61 1.06 -1.89
N PHE A 63 2.54 0.13 -1.60
CA PHE A 63 3.12 0.04 -0.27
C PHE A 63 3.91 1.30 0.10
N ILE A 64 4.70 1.86 -0.82
CA ILE A 64 5.45 3.11 -0.58
C ILE A 64 4.51 4.29 -0.39
N HIS A 65 3.41 4.36 -1.14
CA HIS A 65 2.36 5.38 -0.99
C HIS A 65 1.78 5.36 0.43
N GLU A 66 1.31 4.19 0.89
CA GLU A 66 0.79 4.04 2.25
C GLU A 66 1.89 4.23 3.31
N TRP A 67 3.13 3.82 3.02
CA TRP A 67 4.26 4.05 3.93
C TRP A 67 4.55 5.55 4.09
N GLY A 68 4.39 6.34 3.02
CA GLY A 68 4.50 7.80 3.06
C GLY A 68 3.49 8.42 4.03
N HIS A 69 2.24 7.96 3.99
CA HIS A 69 1.22 8.33 4.98
C HIS A 69 1.61 7.89 6.40
N LEU A 70 2.03 6.62 6.57
CA LEU A 70 2.30 6.05 7.88
C LEU A 70 3.52 6.66 8.56
N ARG A 71 4.65 6.73 7.87
CA ARG A 71 5.95 7.06 8.49
C ARG A 71 6.24 8.55 8.45
N TRP A 72 5.91 9.20 7.34
CA TRP A 72 6.29 10.60 7.09
C TRP A 72 5.12 11.57 7.18
N GLY A 73 3.90 11.10 7.42
CA GLY A 73 2.73 11.98 7.54
C GLY A 73 2.45 12.75 6.25
N LEU A 74 2.66 12.12 5.09
CA LEU A 74 2.31 12.71 3.81
C LEU A 74 0.80 12.64 3.58
N PHE A 75 0.31 13.46 2.66
CA PHE A 75 -1.08 13.47 2.20
C PHE A 75 -1.16 13.20 0.71
N ASP A 76 -2.36 12.85 0.25
CA ASP A 76 -2.62 12.60 -1.17
C ASP A 76 -2.46 13.89 -1.99
N GLU A 77 -1.78 13.76 -3.13
CA GLU A 77 -1.65 14.81 -4.14
C GLU A 77 -2.79 14.76 -5.18
N TYR A 78 -3.79 13.91 -4.93
CA TYR A 78 -5.00 13.72 -5.72
C TYR A 78 -6.20 13.55 -4.79
N LYS A 79 -7.41 13.66 -5.33
CA LYS A 79 -8.62 13.41 -4.55
C LYS A 79 -8.93 11.91 -4.49
N ARG A 80 -8.80 11.33 -3.29
CA ARG A 80 -9.08 9.90 -3.04
C ARG A 80 -10.54 9.57 -2.76
N THR A 81 -11.26 10.37 -1.97
CA THR A 81 -12.63 10.04 -1.52
C THR A 81 -13.63 11.17 -1.71
N THR A 82 -14.92 10.84 -1.75
CA THR A 82 -16.01 11.83 -1.80
C THR A 82 -16.16 12.65 -0.53
N ASN A 83 -15.52 12.23 0.57
CA ASN A 83 -15.64 12.87 1.87
C ASN A 83 -14.56 13.94 2.10
N ASN A 84 -13.55 14.06 1.22
CA ASN A 84 -12.64 15.20 1.27
C ASN A 84 -13.32 16.44 0.65
N LEU A 85 -13.03 17.60 1.23
CA LEU A 85 -13.56 18.89 0.75
C LEU A 85 -12.83 19.39 -0.49
N ASN A 86 -11.66 18.82 -0.79
CA ASN A 86 -10.86 19.26 -1.94
C ASN A 86 -11.58 18.90 -3.24
N PRO A 87 -11.39 19.67 -4.31
CA PRO A 87 -12.05 19.39 -5.57
C PRO A 87 -11.24 18.39 -6.42
N TYR A 88 -11.87 17.74 -7.39
CA TYR A 88 -11.14 16.97 -8.43
C TYR A 88 -10.46 17.89 -9.45
N PHE A 89 -11.05 19.06 -9.68
CA PHE A 89 -10.60 20.07 -10.62
C PHE A 89 -10.70 21.45 -9.96
N TYR A 90 -9.79 22.36 -10.30
CA TYR A 90 -9.80 23.74 -9.85
C TYR A 90 -9.83 24.65 -11.07
N TYR A 91 -10.34 25.87 -10.91
CA TYR A 91 -10.30 26.87 -11.97
C TYR A 91 -8.94 27.56 -11.98
N ASP A 92 -8.19 27.43 -13.08
CA ASP A 92 -6.91 28.10 -13.26
C ASP A 92 -7.12 29.43 -13.99
N MET A 93 -6.70 30.53 -13.35
CA MET A 93 -6.86 31.89 -13.88
C MET A 93 -5.96 32.19 -15.08
N ASN A 94 -4.86 31.44 -15.27
CA ASN A 94 -3.92 31.66 -16.36
C ASN A 94 -4.37 30.94 -17.64
N THR A 95 -4.89 29.72 -17.51
CA THR A 95 -5.42 28.96 -18.66
C THR A 95 -6.90 29.25 -18.93
N GLU A 96 -7.57 29.93 -18.01
CA GLU A 96 -9.00 30.25 -18.03
C GLU A 96 -9.89 29.00 -18.16
N GLN A 97 -9.45 27.87 -17.59
CA GLN A 97 -10.12 26.56 -17.70
C GLN A 97 -10.07 25.78 -16.37
N TYR A 98 -10.87 24.72 -16.28
CA TYR A 98 -10.76 23.77 -15.18
C TYR A 98 -9.57 22.84 -15.39
N GLU A 99 -8.61 22.87 -14.48
CA GLU A 99 -7.46 21.96 -14.46
C GLU A 99 -7.62 20.87 -13.38
N PRO A 100 -7.15 19.65 -13.64
CA PRO A 100 -7.18 18.59 -12.64
C PRO A 100 -6.22 18.89 -11.49
N VAL A 101 -6.60 18.51 -10.27
CA VAL A 101 -5.71 18.57 -9.11
C VAL A 101 -4.66 17.47 -9.23
N LEU A 102 -3.47 17.85 -9.70
CA LEU A 102 -2.31 16.98 -9.90
C LEU A 102 -1.05 17.65 -9.37
N CYS A 103 -0.13 16.84 -8.87
CA CYS A 103 1.20 17.34 -8.51
C CYS A 103 2.06 17.71 -9.73
N SER A 104 1.93 16.96 -10.82
CA SER A 104 2.71 17.15 -12.06
C SER A 104 1.79 17.18 -13.27
N LYS A 105 2.00 18.16 -14.16
CA LYS A 105 1.28 18.30 -15.43
C LYS A 105 1.70 17.27 -16.49
N ASN A 106 2.70 16.43 -16.20
CA ASN A 106 3.22 15.43 -17.14
C ASN A 106 2.41 14.13 -17.18
N ILE A 107 1.47 13.94 -16.25
CA ILE A 107 0.49 12.85 -16.34
C ILE A 107 -0.54 13.24 -17.41
N LYS A 108 -0.63 12.44 -18.47
CA LYS A 108 -1.59 12.64 -19.56
C LYS A 108 -2.92 11.97 -19.23
N GLY A 109 -4.02 12.69 -19.38
CA GLY A 109 -5.34 12.16 -19.05
C GLY A 109 -6.47 12.97 -19.67
N GLN A 110 -7.70 12.53 -19.38
CA GLN A 110 -8.93 13.17 -19.82
C GLN A 110 -9.88 13.41 -18.64
N ALA A 111 -10.68 14.47 -18.73
CA ALA A 111 -11.76 14.72 -17.78
C ALA A 111 -13.01 13.94 -18.21
N LEU A 112 -13.42 12.94 -17.43
CA LEU A 112 -14.57 12.07 -17.72
C LEU A 112 -15.51 12.00 -16.51
N LYS A 113 -16.81 11.77 -16.74
CA LYS A 113 -17.80 11.60 -15.64
C LYS A 113 -17.59 10.36 -14.75
N ASN A 114 -16.77 9.44 -15.23
CA ASN A 114 -16.15 8.31 -14.54
C ASN A 114 -15.18 7.68 -15.56
N CYS A 115 -14.10 7.07 -15.10
CA CYS A 115 -13.11 6.43 -15.96
C CYS A 115 -13.66 5.19 -16.71
N ASP A 116 -14.84 4.68 -16.33
CA ASP A 116 -15.52 3.59 -17.06
C ASP A 116 -16.48 4.08 -18.15
N LYS A 117 -17.05 5.29 -18.00
CA LYS A 117 -18.24 5.71 -18.76
C LYS A 117 -17.91 6.44 -20.06
N ASN A 118 -16.62 6.74 -20.33
CA ASN A 118 -16.10 7.45 -21.50
C ASN A 118 -16.89 8.71 -21.92
N LYS A 119 -17.64 9.32 -20.99
CA LYS A 119 -18.40 10.54 -21.24
C LYS A 119 -17.56 11.73 -20.83
N PRO A 120 -17.13 12.59 -21.78
CA PRO A 120 -16.26 13.71 -21.48
C PRO A 120 -16.97 14.75 -20.62
N CYS A 121 -16.18 15.37 -19.75
CA CYS A 121 -16.54 16.58 -19.04
C CYS A 121 -16.01 17.79 -19.78
N ASP A 122 -16.83 18.83 -19.88
CA ASP A 122 -16.44 20.09 -20.49
C ASP A 122 -15.69 20.94 -19.47
N VAL A 123 -14.36 20.90 -19.54
CA VAL A 123 -13.45 21.67 -18.68
C VAL A 123 -13.23 23.10 -19.18
N THR A 124 -13.74 23.43 -20.37
CA THR A 124 -13.55 24.73 -21.01
C THR A 124 -14.72 25.69 -20.75
N ASN A 125 -15.91 25.16 -20.49
CA ASN A 125 -17.08 25.97 -20.20
C ASN A 125 -17.12 26.40 -18.72
N THR A 126 -16.51 27.56 -18.46
CA THR A 126 -16.39 28.16 -17.12
C THR A 126 -17.67 28.82 -16.61
N ARG A 127 -18.71 28.95 -17.46
CA ARG A 127 -20.00 29.54 -17.07
C ARG A 127 -20.83 28.60 -16.18
N ILE A 128 -20.47 27.33 -16.15
CA ILE A 128 -21.16 26.28 -15.39
C ILE A 128 -20.12 25.61 -14.47
N PRO A 129 -20.43 25.37 -13.20
CA PRO A 129 -19.59 24.55 -12.34
C PRO A 129 -19.36 23.16 -12.95
N LEU A 130 -18.12 22.67 -12.87
CA LEU A 130 -17.82 21.32 -13.33
C LEU A 130 -18.59 20.31 -12.45
N PRO A 131 -19.32 19.34 -13.03
CA PRO A 131 -20.05 18.36 -12.25
C PRO A 131 -19.18 17.57 -11.27
N ASP A 132 -19.70 17.29 -10.07
CA ASP A 132 -19.00 16.55 -9.00
C ASP A 132 -18.64 15.10 -9.38
N GLU A 133 -19.21 14.57 -10.46
CA GLU A 133 -18.89 13.27 -11.03
C GLU A 133 -17.67 13.29 -11.96
N CYS A 134 -17.18 14.47 -12.37
CA CYS A 134 -16.02 14.58 -13.24
C CYS A 134 -14.73 14.16 -12.51
N ARG A 135 -13.96 13.29 -13.14
CA ARG A 135 -12.69 12.74 -12.66
C ARG A 135 -11.62 12.95 -13.74
N PHE A 136 -10.39 13.13 -13.30
CA PHE A 136 -9.23 13.00 -14.18
C PHE A 136 -8.89 11.52 -14.33
N CYS A 137 -8.87 11.03 -15.57
CA CYS A 137 -8.59 9.65 -15.90
C CYS A 137 -7.33 9.62 -16.76
N PRO A 138 -6.20 9.08 -16.25
CA PRO A 138 -5.01 8.89 -17.07
C PRO A 138 -5.31 8.02 -18.29
N VAL A 139 -4.71 8.35 -19.44
CA VAL A 139 -4.92 7.62 -20.70
C VAL A 139 -3.61 7.29 -21.37
N GLY A 140 -3.54 6.10 -21.97
CA GLY A 140 -2.36 5.61 -22.68
C GLY A 140 -1.13 5.43 -21.78
N ASP A 141 0.00 5.15 -22.42
CA ASP A 141 1.26 4.93 -21.73
C ASP A 141 1.80 6.24 -21.16
N GLN A 142 2.14 6.20 -19.87
CA GLN A 142 2.66 7.34 -19.13
C GLN A 142 4.18 7.22 -19.03
N THR A 143 4.88 8.36 -19.15
CA THR A 143 6.35 8.41 -19.05
C THR A 143 6.82 9.21 -17.84
N THR A 144 5.90 9.80 -17.08
CA THR A 144 6.21 10.63 -15.92
C THR A 144 6.78 9.79 -14.77
N PRO A 145 7.89 10.23 -14.13
CA PRO A 145 8.47 9.53 -12.99
C PRO A 145 7.77 9.85 -11.65
N VAL A 146 6.86 10.83 -11.62
CA VAL A 146 6.15 11.31 -10.41
C VAL A 146 4.64 11.36 -10.62
N SER A 147 3.82 11.27 -9.56
CA SER A 147 4.16 11.19 -8.14
C SER A 147 3.55 9.97 -7.46
N LEU A 148 4.32 9.34 -6.56
CA LEU A 148 3.87 8.24 -5.72
C LEU A 148 2.74 8.62 -4.75
N MET A 149 2.60 9.89 -4.35
CA MET A 149 1.45 10.35 -3.56
C MET A 149 0.25 10.78 -4.43
N GLY A 150 0.38 10.67 -5.76
CA GLY A 150 -0.67 10.97 -6.72
C GLY A 150 -1.25 9.70 -7.33
N HIS A 151 -0.58 9.18 -8.36
CA HIS A 151 -1.11 8.09 -9.19
C HIS A 151 -0.21 6.85 -9.09
N SER A 152 0.08 6.41 -7.87
CA SER A 152 1.02 5.30 -7.57
C SER A 152 0.79 4.03 -8.39
N TYR A 153 -0.46 3.80 -8.85
CA TYR A 153 -0.82 2.68 -9.71
C TYR A 153 -0.21 2.74 -11.13
N ILE A 154 0.32 3.87 -11.57
CA ILE A 154 0.99 4.02 -12.87
C ILE A 154 2.42 3.47 -12.77
N ALA A 155 2.76 2.51 -13.64
CA ALA A 155 4.02 1.78 -13.57
C ALA A 155 5.30 2.61 -13.81
N SER A 156 5.21 3.74 -14.53
CA SER A 156 6.36 4.62 -14.78
C SER A 156 6.73 5.51 -13.59
N ILE A 157 5.80 5.70 -12.65
CA ILE A 157 6.03 6.52 -11.46
C ILE A 157 6.94 5.77 -10.49
N LYS A 158 8.04 6.40 -10.09
CA LYS A 158 9.02 5.81 -9.15
C LYS A 158 9.45 6.78 -8.07
N HIS A 159 8.99 8.03 -8.14
CA HIS A 159 9.48 9.12 -7.31
C HIS A 159 8.32 9.94 -6.75
N PHE A 160 8.66 10.74 -5.73
CA PHE A 160 7.82 11.78 -5.17
C PHE A 160 8.06 13.08 -5.93
N CYS A 161 7.07 13.98 -5.91
CA CYS A 161 7.24 15.32 -6.40
C CYS A 161 8.21 16.13 -5.54
N GLU A 162 8.93 17.04 -6.18
CA GLU A 162 9.98 17.85 -5.57
C GLU A 162 9.90 19.33 -5.97
N ASN A 163 10.38 20.24 -5.11
CA ASN A 163 10.36 21.67 -5.36
C ASN A 163 11.70 22.36 -5.03
N ASP A 164 12.83 21.73 -5.35
CA ASP A 164 14.16 22.33 -5.22
C ASP A 164 14.57 23.08 -6.50
N ASN A 165 15.46 24.06 -6.40
CA ASN A 165 15.91 24.91 -7.50
C ASN A 165 16.58 24.11 -8.64
N ASP A 166 17.26 23.02 -8.32
CA ASP A 166 17.95 22.16 -9.29
C ASP A 166 17.07 21.00 -9.80
N THR A 167 15.79 20.99 -9.44
CA THR A 167 14.85 19.93 -9.83
C THR A 167 14.50 20.03 -11.31
N ALA A 168 14.73 18.93 -12.03
CA ALA A 168 14.29 18.79 -13.42
C ALA A 168 12.76 18.92 -13.52
N GLU A 169 12.27 19.50 -14.62
CA GLU A 169 10.86 19.86 -14.80
C GLU A 169 9.91 18.68 -14.55
N GLU A 170 10.34 17.47 -14.91
CA GLU A 170 9.51 16.28 -14.78
C GLU A 170 9.22 15.86 -13.33
N TYR A 171 10.02 16.32 -12.37
CA TYR A 171 9.83 16.07 -10.93
C TYR A 171 9.17 17.25 -10.21
N ARG A 172 9.00 18.39 -10.89
CA ARG A 172 8.59 19.64 -10.24
C ARG A 172 7.17 19.57 -9.67
N HIS A 173 7.06 19.97 -8.41
CA HIS A 173 5.84 20.08 -7.63
C HIS A 173 5.07 21.35 -7.99
N ILE A 174 3.76 21.25 -8.16
CA ILE A 174 2.89 22.39 -8.43
C ILE A 174 2.25 22.88 -7.12
N ILE A 175 2.84 23.91 -6.54
CA ILE A 175 2.44 24.46 -5.24
C ILE A 175 1.04 25.11 -5.24
N THR A 176 0.53 25.53 -6.40
CA THR A 176 -0.72 26.29 -6.53
C THR A 176 -1.97 25.42 -6.53
N VAL A 177 -1.82 24.11 -6.68
CA VAL A 177 -2.93 23.16 -6.80
C VAL A 177 -3.54 22.87 -5.41
N PRO A 178 -4.87 22.82 -5.26
CA PRO A 178 -5.53 22.58 -3.96
C PRO A 178 -5.57 21.09 -3.60
N SER A 179 -4.40 20.44 -3.51
CA SER A 179 -4.25 19.05 -3.03
C SER A 179 -4.22 18.97 -1.50
N ASP A 180 -4.50 17.79 -0.94
CA ASP A 180 -4.44 17.59 0.53
C ASP A 180 -3.01 17.82 1.04
N GLN A 181 -2.00 17.41 0.27
CA GLN A 181 -0.60 17.73 0.55
C GLN A 181 -0.36 19.24 0.65
N ASN A 182 -0.76 20.02 -0.37
CA ASN A 182 -0.50 21.46 -0.34
C ASN A 182 -1.22 22.18 0.80
N ILE A 183 -2.46 21.77 1.09
CA ILE A 183 -3.28 22.38 2.14
C ILE A 183 -2.71 22.07 3.53
N ASN A 184 -2.37 20.81 3.80
CA ASN A 184 -1.95 20.38 5.14
C ASN A 184 -0.45 20.56 5.41
N CYS A 185 0.37 20.63 4.37
CA CYS A 185 1.84 20.78 4.47
C CYS A 185 2.34 22.16 4.06
N HIS A 186 1.52 23.21 4.11
CA HIS A 186 1.92 24.58 3.76
C HIS A 186 2.60 24.68 2.38
N HIS A 187 2.03 24.00 1.38
CA HIS A 187 2.50 23.93 0.00
C HIS A 187 3.85 23.23 -0.23
N LYS A 188 4.40 22.54 0.78
CA LYS A 188 5.61 21.73 0.63
C LYS A 188 5.37 20.53 -0.27
N SER A 189 6.37 20.22 -1.11
CA SER A 189 6.37 18.98 -1.87
C SER A 189 6.46 17.77 -0.93
N THR A 190 6.02 16.62 -1.42
CA THR A 190 6.16 15.36 -0.68
C THR A 190 7.63 15.04 -0.39
N TRP A 191 8.54 15.28 -1.33
CA TRP A 191 9.96 15.03 -1.12
C TRP A 191 10.65 16.05 -0.19
N GLU A 192 10.16 17.29 -0.08
CA GLU A 192 10.65 18.25 0.92
C GLU A 192 10.32 17.79 2.35
N VAL A 193 9.08 17.35 2.59
CA VAL A 193 8.67 16.81 3.90
C VAL A 193 9.51 15.59 4.28
N ILE A 194 9.78 14.71 3.31
CA ILE A 194 10.64 13.53 3.51
C ILE A 194 12.06 13.97 3.91
N ARG A 195 12.68 14.91 3.19
CA ARG A 195 14.05 15.37 3.49
C ARG A 195 14.21 15.98 4.87
N GLU A 196 13.18 16.68 5.36
CA GLU A 196 13.21 17.30 6.68
C GLU A 196 13.00 16.30 7.83
N HIS A 197 12.44 15.13 7.52
CA HIS A 197 12.10 14.10 8.50
C HIS A 197 13.35 13.54 9.22
N ALA A 198 13.18 13.07 10.46
CA ALA A 198 14.27 12.55 11.30
C ALA A 198 14.98 11.34 10.69
N ASP A 199 14.30 10.55 9.86
CA ASP A 199 14.92 9.48 9.07
C ASP A 199 16.02 10.02 8.12
N PHE A 200 15.87 11.29 7.72
CA PHE A 200 16.69 11.98 6.75
C PHE A 200 17.71 12.98 7.35
N GLN A 201 17.74 13.14 8.68
CA GLN A 201 18.69 14.03 9.35
C GLN A 201 20.03 13.34 9.67
N GLY A 202 21.12 13.96 9.23
CA GLY A 202 22.49 13.59 9.64
C GLY A 202 23.10 12.37 8.94
N ARG A 203 22.53 11.86 7.83
CA ARG A 203 23.13 10.78 7.04
C ARG A 203 23.40 11.24 5.61
N ASN A 204 24.50 10.76 5.01
CA ASN A 204 24.71 10.86 3.57
C ASN A 204 24.02 9.65 2.91
N TYR A 205 23.00 9.91 2.08
CA TYR A 205 22.05 8.91 1.54
C TYR A 205 22.56 8.10 0.35
N ALA A 206 23.88 7.98 0.17
CA ALA A 206 24.41 6.96 -0.72
C ALA A 206 24.30 5.61 0.01
N VAL A 207 23.14 4.97 -0.08
CA VAL A 207 23.01 3.54 0.24
C VAL A 207 24.00 2.83 -0.67
N ALA A 208 25.07 2.26 -0.11
CA ALA A 208 26.03 1.51 -0.91
C ALA A 208 25.28 0.42 -1.68
N GLU A 209 25.60 0.19 -2.95
CA GLU A 209 24.93 -0.83 -3.78
C GLU A 209 24.93 -2.23 -3.13
N SER A 210 25.84 -2.47 -2.18
CA SER A 210 25.94 -3.69 -1.39
C SER A 210 25.08 -3.73 -0.12
N THR A 211 24.19 -2.76 0.09
CA THR A 211 23.34 -2.75 1.29
C THR A 211 22.28 -3.82 1.15
N ASP A 212 22.24 -4.78 2.08
CA ASP A 212 21.19 -5.77 2.13
C ASP A 212 19.84 -5.08 2.37
N THR A 213 19.03 -5.00 1.32
CA THR A 213 17.68 -4.45 1.40
C THR A 213 16.66 -5.49 1.82
N THR A 214 17.08 -6.74 2.10
CA THR A 214 16.20 -7.81 2.56
C THR A 214 15.64 -7.43 3.93
N PRO A 215 14.34 -7.10 4.01
CA PRO A 215 13.75 -6.68 5.27
C PRO A 215 13.63 -7.86 6.26
N ILE A 216 13.83 -7.58 7.55
CA ILE A 216 13.63 -8.54 8.64
C ILE A 216 12.32 -8.19 9.35
N PHE A 217 11.50 -9.20 9.66
CA PHE A 217 10.14 -9.01 10.17
C PHE A 217 9.94 -9.64 11.53
N ASN A 218 9.35 -8.87 12.44
CA ASN A 218 8.98 -9.35 13.77
C ASN A 218 7.45 -9.35 13.91
N ILE A 219 6.88 -10.54 14.13
CA ILE A 219 5.46 -10.67 14.46
C ILE A 219 5.26 -10.15 15.87
N ALA A 220 4.70 -8.95 16.00
CA ALA A 220 4.42 -8.34 17.30
C ALA A 220 3.24 -9.05 17.99
N TYR A 221 2.26 -9.47 17.20
CA TYR A 221 1.12 -10.25 17.67
C TYR A 221 0.50 -11.05 16.52
N SER A 222 0.16 -12.30 16.79
CA SER A 222 -0.63 -13.15 15.90
C SER A 222 -1.90 -13.55 16.65
N GLY A 223 -3.05 -13.43 15.99
CA GLY A 223 -4.34 -13.84 16.54
C GLY A 223 -4.39 -15.33 16.88
N PRO A 224 -5.53 -15.80 17.42
CA PRO A 224 -5.71 -17.20 17.77
C PRO A 224 -5.43 -18.09 16.55
N LYS A 225 -4.44 -18.97 16.65
CA LYS A 225 -4.06 -19.88 15.57
C LYS A 225 -5.07 -21.02 15.48
N VAL A 226 -5.75 -21.16 14.35
CA VAL A 226 -6.56 -22.35 14.07
C VAL A 226 -5.63 -23.41 13.49
N ARG A 227 -5.48 -24.53 14.19
CA ARG A 227 -4.69 -25.68 13.73
C ARG A 227 -5.63 -26.73 13.19
N ALA A 228 -5.51 -27.04 11.90
CA ALA A 228 -6.16 -28.20 11.31
C ALA A 228 -5.14 -29.34 11.23
N LEU A 229 -5.51 -30.51 11.75
CA LEU A 229 -4.77 -31.75 11.58
C LEU A 229 -5.39 -32.50 10.40
N VAL A 230 -4.65 -32.63 9.30
CA VAL A 230 -5.06 -33.46 8.17
C VAL A 230 -4.28 -34.76 8.22
N LEU A 231 -4.99 -35.87 8.44
CA LEU A 231 -4.43 -37.21 8.53
C LEU A 231 -4.71 -37.97 7.23
N ASP A 232 -3.66 -38.53 6.64
CA ASP A 232 -3.80 -39.51 5.58
C ASP A 232 -4.42 -40.81 6.13
N VAL A 233 -5.52 -41.25 5.53
CA VAL A 233 -6.23 -42.50 5.84
C VAL A 233 -6.25 -43.46 4.65
N SER A 234 -5.39 -43.23 3.64
CA SER A 234 -5.27 -44.11 2.48
C SER A 234 -4.84 -45.52 2.87
N GLY A 235 -5.12 -46.51 2.03
CA GLY A 235 -4.75 -47.92 2.28
C GLY A 235 -3.23 -48.15 2.47
N SER A 236 -2.38 -47.16 2.14
CA SER A 236 -0.95 -47.20 2.45
C SER A 236 -0.63 -47.11 3.96
N MET A 237 -1.62 -46.70 4.76
CA MET A 237 -1.61 -46.61 6.23
C MET A 237 -2.15 -47.88 6.90
N GLU A 238 -2.60 -48.88 6.14
CA GLU A 238 -3.11 -50.14 6.68
C GLU A 238 -1.97 -50.92 7.36
N ILE A 239 -2.15 -51.26 8.63
CA ILE A 239 -1.14 -51.95 9.44
C ILE A 239 -0.90 -53.34 8.86
N THR A 240 0.26 -53.54 8.25
CA THR A 240 0.70 -54.89 7.87
C THR A 240 1.33 -55.54 9.09
N ILE A 241 0.61 -56.47 9.73
CA ILE A 241 1.18 -57.30 10.80
C ILE A 241 2.21 -58.22 10.15
N ALA A 242 3.49 -57.86 10.23
CA ALA A 242 4.57 -58.80 9.92
C ALA A 242 4.55 -59.91 10.99
N SER A 243 4.67 -61.16 10.55
CA SER A 243 4.60 -62.39 11.35
C SER A 243 5.71 -62.56 12.41
N SER A 244 6.37 -61.47 12.81
CA SER A 244 7.44 -61.44 13.80
C SER A 244 7.31 -60.22 14.73
N GLY A 245 6.12 -59.98 15.30
CA GLY A 245 5.94 -59.18 16.53
C GLY A 245 6.42 -57.72 16.56
N VAL A 246 6.95 -57.18 15.46
CA VAL A 246 7.39 -55.79 15.34
C VAL A 246 6.45 -55.08 14.37
N CYS A 247 5.61 -54.19 14.91
CA CYS A 247 4.82 -53.27 14.10
C CYS A 247 5.74 -52.15 13.58
N THR A 248 6.12 -52.20 12.31
CA THR A 248 6.63 -51.02 11.61
C THR A 248 5.46 -50.12 11.24
N LEU A 249 5.20 -49.08 12.04
CA LEU A 249 4.33 -47.98 11.63
C LEU A 249 4.98 -47.26 10.44
N LYS A 250 4.31 -47.25 9.28
CA LYS A 250 4.71 -46.36 8.18
C LYS A 250 4.39 -44.91 8.58
N CYS A 251 5.35 -44.02 8.35
CA CYS A 251 5.30 -42.62 8.76
C CYS A 251 4.02 -41.94 8.27
N SER A 252 3.27 -41.32 9.19
CA SER A 252 2.16 -40.44 8.83
C SER A 252 2.70 -39.13 8.26
N LEU A 253 2.21 -38.74 7.09
CA LEU A 253 2.36 -37.36 6.62
C LEU A 253 1.36 -36.49 7.38
N VAL A 254 1.86 -35.74 8.34
CA VAL A 254 1.08 -34.75 9.08
C VAL A 254 1.19 -33.42 8.35
N TYR A 255 0.07 -32.95 7.80
CA TYR A 255 -0.05 -31.59 7.29
C TYR A 255 -0.62 -30.70 8.40
N SER A 256 0.16 -29.72 8.83
CA SER A 256 -0.31 -28.63 9.67
C SER A 256 -0.55 -27.41 8.79
N TYR A 257 -1.81 -26.98 8.67
CA TYR A 257 -2.13 -25.69 8.08
C TYR A 257 -2.31 -24.65 9.18
N ASN A 258 -1.60 -23.53 9.05
CA ASN A 258 -1.76 -22.37 9.92
C ASN A 258 -2.60 -21.32 9.17
N SER A 259 -3.80 -21.03 9.69
CA SER A 259 -4.53 -19.83 9.32
C SER A 259 -4.53 -18.87 10.52
N SER A 260 -4.21 -17.61 10.26
CA SER A 260 -4.36 -16.52 11.24
C SER A 260 -5.30 -15.49 10.65
N GLU A 261 -6.43 -15.23 11.30
CA GLU A 261 -7.41 -14.24 10.81
C GLU A 261 -7.01 -12.79 11.15
N ARG A 262 -5.98 -12.56 11.98
CA ARG A 262 -5.47 -11.24 12.36
C ARG A 262 -4.00 -11.31 12.75
N SER A 263 -3.15 -10.50 12.13
CA SER A 263 -1.73 -10.42 12.51
C SER A 263 -1.24 -8.96 12.43
N TYR A 264 -0.36 -8.58 13.35
CA TYR A 264 0.22 -7.25 13.45
C TYR A 264 1.73 -7.35 13.30
N PHE A 265 2.29 -6.43 12.51
CA PHE A 265 3.71 -6.33 12.24
C PHE A 265 4.23 -5.01 12.75
N GLY A 266 5.15 -5.07 13.72
CA GLY A 266 6.00 -3.93 14.04
C GLY A 266 7.17 -3.95 13.06
N GLY A 267 7.17 -3.06 12.07
CA GLY A 267 8.26 -2.90 11.11
C GLY A 267 8.43 -4.06 10.10
N ARG A 268 8.02 -3.78 8.84
CA ARG A 268 8.23 -4.48 7.54
C ARG A 268 7.57 -5.91 7.42
N ILE A 269 7.24 -6.38 6.20
CA ILE A 269 6.36 -7.55 5.83
C ILE A 269 6.99 -8.89 5.35
N ILE A 270 6.68 -9.98 6.07
CA ILE A 270 6.98 -11.43 5.89
C ILE A 270 7.04 -12.07 4.48
N GLU A 271 8.07 -12.93 4.33
CA GLU A 271 8.12 -14.13 3.48
C GLU A 271 7.34 -15.29 4.14
N ILE A 272 6.28 -15.78 3.49
CA ILE A 272 5.46 -16.87 4.03
C ILE A 272 6.22 -18.18 3.87
N PHE A 273 6.78 -18.68 4.96
CA PHE A 273 7.34 -20.02 5.00
C PHE A 273 6.25 -21.08 4.95
N TYR A 274 6.17 -21.80 3.83
CA TYR A 274 5.66 -23.16 3.83
C TYR A 274 6.74 -24.06 4.43
N THR A 275 6.62 -24.37 5.73
CA THR A 275 7.50 -25.37 6.35
C THR A 275 7.06 -26.75 5.90
N PHE A 276 7.89 -27.43 5.11
CA PHE A 276 7.75 -28.85 4.80
C PHE A 276 8.17 -29.70 6.01
N SER A 277 7.34 -30.67 6.38
CA SER A 277 7.49 -31.46 7.60
C SER A 277 8.72 -32.38 7.61
N ILE A 278 9.37 -32.39 8.78
CA ILE A 278 10.43 -33.32 9.21
C ILE A 278 9.79 -34.69 9.52
N PRO A 279 10.37 -35.82 9.08
CA PRO A 279 9.90 -37.15 9.51
C PRO A 279 10.23 -37.36 11.00
N ILE A 280 9.20 -37.41 11.85
CA ILE A 280 9.35 -37.82 13.25
C ILE A 280 8.97 -39.30 13.35
N CYS A 281 9.97 -40.16 13.52
CA CYS A 281 9.77 -41.54 13.98
C CYS A 281 9.78 -41.53 15.51
N VAL A 282 8.64 -41.77 16.15
CA VAL A 282 8.60 -42.06 17.59
C VAL A 282 8.62 -43.58 17.77
N SER A 283 9.78 -44.13 18.14
CA SER A 283 9.86 -45.51 18.66
C SER A 283 9.56 -45.50 20.16
N ARG A 284 8.71 -46.41 20.62
CA ARG A 284 8.79 -46.93 21.99
C ARG A 284 9.60 -48.21 21.98
#